data_AF-A0A4W3KBF6-F1
#
_entry.id   AF-A0A4W3KBF6-F1
#
_cell.length_a   1.000
_cell.length_b   1.000
_cell.length_c   1.000
_cell.angle_alpha   90.00
_cell.angle_beta   90.00
_cell.angle_gamma   90.00
#
_symmetry.space_group_name_H-M   'P 1'
#
loop_
_entity.id
_entity.type
_entity.pdbx_description
1 polymer ?
#
loop_
_entity_poly.entity_id
_entity_poly.type
_entity_poly.pdbx_seq_one_letter_code
_entity_poly.pdbx_strand_id
1 'polypeptide(L)'
;MNDKQTILDASQLSCIAYKLSSNGTPSAIDNLPKDVVLFFNSTDMSTFPNCKNLFKAVGLSDINILQKESEIRISLLNNAKICLEITGTNLTEDNVRTLGALACDLDGSTINGSDISILESLKTCLSYTDSQKEAIEELLNNRATKYGPPSSWTSSTVNDLGNLPLALASTWNLVNTAVFRQALPSFIKRVKRFQRPSEQLIFMSQLKLRKRSKRAAACSGETIAAEDINELTPVLYTAAQLDACLPNSVLKDSVLLLGTLDFESSQLHVLKKRLEQIYPNGLTEEQIKLLGNITTVFNTTEINMWNITQVDTLSRLLMNQLESTMVKAIITRYLNLNGQLNGVAVNAIGGEYVCTLDESRLTTISDLVDAGPLDISTCTQSKKNLLYNKSASALKSFRSNPIAFYNQIKSYIGGAPIEDLKIFANHTVNMDFETFINLNADEVKILSAQELINLLGAFLPALQTGRNEIVVRTWVDSNLASDVRKVGLIGGIPDTLTGVCIIKAE
;
A
#
# COMPACT_ATOMS: atom_id res chain seq x y z
N MET A 1 -10.52 -27.99 14.37
CA MET A 1 -9.35 -27.59 13.57
C MET A 1 -9.59 -26.14 13.18
N ASN A 2 -8.73 -25.23 13.63
CA ASN A 2 -8.83 -23.82 13.25
C ASN A 2 -8.54 -23.72 11.76
N ASP A 3 -9.55 -23.36 10.96
CA ASP A 3 -9.38 -22.98 9.57
C ASP A 3 -8.44 -21.77 9.53
N LYS A 4 -7.18 -22.02 9.12
CA LYS A 4 -6.31 -20.95 8.63
C LYS A 4 -6.94 -20.47 7.33
N GLN A 5 -7.76 -19.43 7.42
CA GLN A 5 -8.30 -18.74 6.28
C GLN A 5 -7.12 -18.08 5.53
N THR A 6 -6.65 -18.75 4.48
CA THR A 6 -5.63 -18.20 3.58
C THR A 6 -6.19 -16.96 2.90
N ILE A 7 -5.56 -15.81 3.13
CA ILE A 7 -5.89 -14.55 2.46
C ILE A 7 -5.34 -14.67 1.03
N LEU A 8 -6.24 -14.70 0.05
CA LEU A 8 -5.90 -14.75 -1.37
C LEU A 8 -5.92 -13.34 -1.94
N ASP A 9 -4.92 -13.00 -2.76
CA ASP A 9 -4.91 -11.71 -3.47
C ASP A 9 -5.86 -11.71 -4.68
N ALA A 10 -6.09 -10.54 -5.27
CA ALA A 10 -6.98 -10.37 -6.41
C ALA A 10 -6.58 -11.24 -7.63
N SER A 11 -5.28 -11.45 -7.87
CA SER A 11 -4.80 -12.26 -9.00
C SER A 11 -5.08 -13.75 -8.78
N GLN A 12 -4.90 -14.22 -7.54
CA GLN A 12 -5.19 -15.59 -7.14
C GLN A 12 -6.69 -15.87 -7.20
N LEU A 13 -7.52 -14.94 -6.70
CA LEU A 13 -8.98 -15.03 -6.74
C LEU A 13 -9.49 -15.02 -8.18
N SER A 14 -8.96 -14.13 -9.03
CA SER A 14 -9.29 -14.08 -10.46
C SER A 14 -8.90 -15.38 -11.19
N CYS A 15 -7.76 -15.98 -10.86
CA CYS A 15 -7.31 -17.25 -11.44
C CYS A 15 -8.24 -18.41 -11.04
N ILE A 16 -8.64 -18.47 -9.76
CA ILE A 16 -9.60 -19.47 -9.27
C ILE A 16 -10.95 -19.29 -9.97
N ALA A 17 -11.45 -18.05 -10.05
CA ALA A 17 -12.71 -17.74 -10.72
C ALA A 17 -12.68 -18.19 -12.19
N TYR A 18 -11.59 -17.90 -12.92
CA TYR A 18 -11.40 -18.35 -14.30
C TYR A 18 -11.42 -19.87 -14.45
N LYS A 19 -10.71 -20.60 -13.58
CA LYS A 19 -10.71 -22.08 -13.59
C LYS A 19 -12.10 -22.65 -13.31
N LEU A 20 -12.84 -22.05 -12.38
CA LEU A 20 -14.18 -22.51 -12.02
C LEU A 20 -15.21 -22.20 -13.11
N SER A 21 -15.08 -21.08 -13.82
CA SER A 21 -15.98 -20.68 -14.90
C SER A 21 -15.66 -21.33 -16.25
N SER A 22 -14.51 -22.01 -16.38
CA SER A 22 -14.05 -22.68 -17.60
C SER A 22 -15.05 -23.72 -18.15
N ASN A 23 -15.90 -24.29 -17.29
CA ASN A 23 -16.95 -25.27 -17.64
C ASN A 23 -18.38 -24.73 -17.38
N GLY A 24 -18.54 -23.41 -17.24
CA GLY A 24 -19.78 -22.75 -16.81
C GLY A 24 -19.76 -22.34 -15.33
N THR A 25 -20.65 -21.42 -14.94
CA THR A 25 -20.73 -20.91 -13.56
C THR A 25 -21.21 -22.00 -12.60
N PRO A 26 -20.53 -22.27 -11.47
CA PRO A 26 -20.93 -23.31 -10.52
C PRO A 26 -22.33 -23.08 -9.93
N SER A 27 -23.13 -24.15 -9.82
CA SER A 27 -24.47 -24.09 -9.21
C SER A 27 -24.45 -23.98 -7.68
N ALA A 28 -23.37 -24.40 -7.03
CA ALA A 28 -23.20 -24.39 -5.57
C ALA A 28 -22.35 -23.19 -5.10
N ILE A 29 -22.87 -21.97 -5.31
CA ILE A 29 -22.18 -20.71 -4.97
C ILE A 29 -21.83 -20.64 -3.47
N ASP A 30 -22.66 -21.21 -2.59
CA ASP A 30 -22.47 -21.20 -1.14
C ASP A 30 -21.23 -21.97 -0.66
N ASN A 31 -20.67 -22.85 -1.50
CA ASN A 31 -19.48 -23.65 -1.18
C ASN A 31 -18.18 -23.00 -1.67
N LEU A 32 -18.26 -21.85 -2.35
CA LEU A 32 -17.10 -21.16 -2.88
C LEU A 32 -16.44 -20.28 -1.80
N PRO A 33 -15.12 -20.05 -1.88
CA PRO A 33 -14.49 -19.00 -1.09
C PRO A 33 -15.19 -17.66 -1.36
N LYS A 34 -15.51 -16.93 -0.27
CA LYS A 34 -16.41 -15.78 -0.30
C LYS A 34 -16.03 -14.70 -1.32
N ASP A 35 -14.74 -14.49 -1.60
CA ASP A 35 -14.28 -13.40 -2.44
C ASP A 35 -14.11 -13.79 -3.92
N VAL A 36 -14.17 -15.09 -4.25
CA VAL A 36 -14.03 -15.58 -5.64
C VAL A 36 -15.20 -15.13 -6.50
N VAL A 37 -16.40 -15.02 -5.91
CA VAL A 37 -17.63 -14.61 -6.62
C VAL A 37 -17.56 -13.19 -7.20
N LEU A 38 -16.66 -12.34 -6.67
CA LEU A 38 -16.41 -10.99 -7.18
C LEU A 38 -15.80 -10.98 -8.59
N PHE A 39 -15.15 -12.08 -8.99
CA PHE A 39 -14.41 -12.20 -10.25
C PHE A 39 -15.11 -13.07 -11.29
N PHE A 40 -16.37 -13.46 -11.06
CA PHE A 40 -17.17 -14.15 -12.09
C PHE A 40 -17.59 -13.20 -13.22
N ASN A 41 -17.81 -13.77 -14.41
CA ASN A 41 -18.15 -12.97 -15.59
C ASN A 41 -19.52 -12.29 -15.40
N SER A 42 -19.51 -10.96 -15.44
CA SER A 42 -20.66 -10.14 -15.08
C SER A 42 -21.80 -10.11 -16.10
N THR A 43 -21.56 -10.48 -17.36
CA THR A 43 -22.57 -10.40 -18.43
C THR A 43 -23.76 -11.35 -18.26
N ASP A 44 -23.61 -12.42 -17.48
CA ASP A 44 -24.64 -13.46 -17.30
C ASP A 44 -25.15 -13.57 -15.85
N MET A 45 -24.73 -12.65 -14.96
CA MET A 45 -25.06 -12.73 -13.52
C MET A 45 -26.50 -12.31 -13.21
N SER A 46 -27.05 -11.35 -13.96
CA SER A 46 -28.43 -10.86 -13.76
C SER A 46 -29.51 -11.84 -14.23
N THR A 47 -29.18 -12.73 -15.18
CA THR A 47 -30.08 -13.77 -15.73
C THR A 47 -29.85 -15.14 -15.09
N PHE A 48 -28.93 -15.23 -14.13
CA PHE A 48 -28.61 -16.47 -13.43
C PHE A 48 -29.82 -17.01 -12.64
N PRO A 49 -30.13 -18.30 -12.71
CA PRO A 49 -31.16 -18.90 -11.87
C PRO A 49 -30.87 -18.64 -10.39
N ASN A 50 -31.81 -18.04 -9.66
CA ASN A 50 -31.61 -17.57 -8.29
C ASN A 50 -30.51 -16.51 -8.13
N CYS A 51 -30.43 -15.54 -9.04
CA CYS A 51 -29.50 -14.41 -8.99
C CYS A 51 -29.43 -13.72 -7.61
N LYS A 52 -30.54 -13.71 -6.83
CA LYS A 52 -30.57 -13.17 -5.47
C LYS A 52 -29.59 -13.85 -4.51
N ASN A 53 -29.43 -15.17 -4.61
CA ASN A 53 -28.45 -15.91 -3.78
C ASN A 53 -27.01 -15.56 -4.19
N LEU A 54 -26.76 -15.41 -5.49
CA LEU A 54 -25.47 -14.94 -6.00
C LEU A 54 -25.13 -13.56 -5.45
N PHE A 55 -26.05 -12.59 -5.56
CA PHE A 55 -25.78 -11.24 -5.07
C PHE A 55 -25.74 -11.14 -3.56
N LYS A 56 -26.44 -12.02 -2.83
CA LYS A 56 -26.24 -12.16 -1.39
C LYS A 56 -24.83 -12.66 -1.05
N ALA A 57 -24.26 -13.57 -1.83
CA ALA A 57 -22.88 -14.01 -1.65
C ALA A 57 -21.90 -12.86 -1.94
N VAL A 58 -22.10 -12.14 -3.06
CA VAL A 58 -21.32 -10.94 -3.43
C VAL A 58 -21.38 -9.87 -2.33
N GLY A 59 -22.57 -9.63 -1.77
CA GLY A 59 -22.77 -8.67 -0.69
C GLY A 59 -22.09 -9.06 0.64
N LEU A 60 -21.71 -10.33 0.81
CA LEU A 60 -20.96 -10.83 1.97
C LEU A 60 -19.44 -10.88 1.74
N SER A 61 -18.98 -10.65 0.50
CA SER A 61 -17.56 -10.62 0.11
C SER A 61 -16.88 -9.32 0.55
N ASP A 62 -15.54 -9.32 0.63
CA ASP A 62 -14.78 -8.09 0.81
C ASP A 62 -14.65 -7.32 -0.51
N ILE A 63 -15.60 -6.43 -0.77
CA ILE A 63 -15.63 -5.60 -1.99
C ILE A 63 -14.39 -4.70 -2.13
N ASN A 64 -13.62 -4.48 -1.05
CA ASN A 64 -12.44 -3.64 -1.07
C ASN A 64 -11.22 -4.28 -1.73
N ILE A 65 -11.30 -5.58 -2.05
CA ILE A 65 -10.34 -6.27 -2.93
C ILE A 65 -10.38 -5.67 -4.34
N LEU A 66 -11.54 -5.16 -4.75
CA LEU A 66 -11.71 -4.44 -6.01
C LEU A 66 -11.50 -2.94 -5.79
N GLN A 67 -10.75 -2.32 -6.71
CA GLN A 67 -10.59 -0.87 -6.73
C GLN A 67 -11.97 -0.20 -6.78
N LYS A 68 -12.20 0.77 -5.88
CA LYS A 68 -13.42 1.60 -5.88
C LYS A 68 -13.59 2.26 -7.25
N GLU A 69 -14.82 2.32 -7.74
CA GLU A 69 -15.17 2.83 -9.08
C GLU A 69 -14.63 2.01 -10.28
N SER A 70 -14.04 0.84 -10.05
CA SER A 70 -13.68 -0.07 -11.14
C SER A 70 -14.92 -0.51 -11.93
N GLU A 71 -14.71 -0.80 -13.22
CA GLU A 71 -15.77 -1.33 -14.10
C GLU A 71 -16.42 -2.59 -13.53
N ILE A 72 -15.64 -3.43 -12.84
CA ILE A 72 -16.14 -4.64 -12.16
C ILE A 72 -17.17 -4.27 -11.09
N ARG A 73 -16.86 -3.33 -10.19
CA ARG A 73 -17.79 -2.90 -9.13
C ARG A 73 -19.06 -2.26 -9.70
N ILE A 74 -18.90 -1.41 -10.73
CA ILE A 74 -20.01 -0.77 -11.44
C ILE A 74 -20.93 -1.86 -12.04
N SER A 75 -20.34 -2.84 -12.71
CA SER A 75 -21.08 -3.96 -13.32
C SER A 75 -21.79 -4.83 -12.28
N LEU A 76 -21.12 -5.17 -11.17
CA LEU A 76 -21.71 -5.94 -10.07
C LEU A 76 -22.93 -5.23 -9.48
N LEU A 77 -22.81 -3.93 -9.18
CA LEU A 77 -23.91 -3.15 -8.63
C LEU A 77 -25.08 -3.05 -9.63
N ASN A 78 -24.80 -2.81 -10.91
CA ASN A 78 -25.85 -2.71 -11.94
C ASN A 78 -26.58 -4.05 -12.13
N ASN A 79 -25.86 -5.17 -12.20
CA ASN A 79 -26.48 -6.49 -12.29
C ASN A 79 -27.27 -6.85 -11.03
N ALA A 80 -26.79 -6.44 -9.85
CA ALA A 80 -27.54 -6.62 -8.60
C ALA A 80 -28.86 -5.84 -8.63
N LYS A 81 -28.83 -4.58 -9.10
CA LYS A 81 -30.04 -3.76 -9.26
C LYS A 81 -31.04 -4.38 -10.23
N ILE A 82 -30.58 -4.93 -11.36
CA ILE A 82 -31.44 -5.64 -12.33
C ILE A 82 -32.05 -6.88 -11.69
N CYS A 83 -31.23 -7.73 -11.05
CA CYS A 83 -31.70 -8.96 -10.39
C CYS A 83 -32.74 -8.70 -9.29
N LEU A 84 -32.57 -7.59 -8.56
CA LEU A 84 -33.44 -7.20 -7.45
C LEU A 84 -34.61 -6.29 -7.88
N GLU A 85 -34.77 -6.04 -9.19
CA GLU A 85 -35.80 -5.18 -9.77
C GLU A 85 -35.83 -3.75 -9.16
N ILE A 86 -34.65 -3.23 -8.82
CA ILE A 86 -34.50 -1.90 -8.22
C ILE A 86 -34.60 -0.83 -9.33
N THR A 87 -35.71 -0.09 -9.33
CA THR A 87 -36.01 0.94 -10.33
C THR A 87 -35.96 2.38 -9.79
N GLY A 88 -35.75 2.56 -8.49
CA GLY A 88 -35.69 3.86 -7.82
C GLY A 88 -34.62 3.93 -6.73
N THR A 89 -34.72 4.96 -5.89
CA THR A 89 -33.74 5.26 -4.81
C THR A 89 -34.15 4.68 -3.44
N ASN A 90 -35.35 4.12 -3.32
CA ASN A 90 -35.86 3.59 -2.06
C ASN A 90 -35.64 2.08 -2.00
N LEU A 91 -34.63 1.65 -1.23
CA LEU A 91 -34.34 0.23 -1.04
C LEU A 91 -35.07 -0.34 0.17
N THR A 92 -35.70 -1.49 0.01
CA THR A 92 -36.29 -2.24 1.12
C THR A 92 -35.19 -2.90 1.96
N GLU A 93 -35.51 -3.32 3.19
CA GLU A 93 -34.59 -4.07 4.06
C GLU A 93 -33.99 -5.32 3.35
N ASP A 94 -34.81 -6.02 2.55
CA ASP A 94 -34.38 -7.20 1.80
C ASP A 94 -33.39 -6.85 0.67
N ASN A 95 -33.60 -5.72 -0.02
CA ASN A 95 -32.64 -5.21 -1.00
C ASN A 95 -31.31 -4.86 -0.33
N VAL A 96 -31.35 -4.12 0.78
CA VAL A 96 -30.16 -3.71 1.53
C VAL A 96 -29.35 -4.93 2.01
N ARG A 97 -30.04 -5.92 2.58
CA ARG A 97 -29.42 -7.15 3.06
C ARG A 97 -28.78 -7.96 1.94
N THR A 98 -29.39 -7.95 0.76
CA THR A 98 -28.84 -8.66 -0.40
C THR A 98 -27.65 -7.92 -0.99
N LEU A 99 -27.72 -6.59 -1.13
CA LEU A 99 -26.61 -5.78 -1.66
C LEU A 99 -25.37 -5.84 -0.76
N GLY A 100 -25.54 -5.81 0.56
CA GLY A 100 -24.44 -5.90 1.51
C GLY A 100 -23.32 -4.90 1.19
N ALA A 101 -22.09 -5.39 1.00
CA ALA A 101 -20.91 -4.56 0.69
C ALA A 101 -21.04 -3.72 -0.59
N LEU A 102 -21.89 -4.10 -1.55
CA LEU A 102 -22.18 -3.27 -2.74
C LEU A 102 -22.84 -1.93 -2.38
N ALA A 103 -23.40 -1.81 -1.16
CA ALA A 103 -23.91 -0.55 -0.64
C ALA A 103 -22.85 0.57 -0.63
N CYS A 104 -21.56 0.22 -0.55
CA CYS A 104 -20.46 1.19 -0.60
C CYS A 104 -20.37 1.98 -1.92
N ASP A 105 -21.01 1.50 -2.99
CA ASP A 105 -21.04 2.13 -4.30
C ASP A 105 -22.40 2.79 -4.62
N LEU A 106 -23.34 2.79 -3.69
CA LEU A 106 -24.60 3.51 -3.84
C LEU A 106 -24.39 5.02 -3.69
N ASP A 107 -25.12 5.80 -4.48
CA ASP A 107 -25.11 7.26 -4.35
C ASP A 107 -25.87 7.72 -3.09
N GLY A 108 -25.60 8.95 -2.66
CA GLY A 108 -26.22 9.52 -1.45
C GLY A 108 -27.75 9.57 -1.47
N SER A 109 -28.36 9.77 -2.65
CA SER A 109 -29.83 9.84 -2.74
C SER A 109 -30.46 8.46 -2.51
N THR A 110 -29.84 7.41 -3.04
CA THR A 110 -30.25 6.02 -2.79
C THR A 110 -30.03 5.64 -1.33
N ILE A 111 -28.90 6.00 -0.73
CA ILE A 111 -28.63 5.73 0.70
C ILE A 111 -29.70 6.39 1.58
N ASN A 112 -30.02 7.67 1.35
CA ASN A 112 -31.01 8.39 2.15
C ASN A 112 -32.44 7.84 1.97
N GLY A 113 -32.79 7.37 0.77
CA GLY A 113 -34.09 6.75 0.48
C GLY A 113 -34.25 5.32 1.01
N SER A 114 -33.15 4.67 1.40
CA SER A 114 -33.13 3.26 1.81
C SER A 114 -33.67 3.02 3.21
N ASP A 115 -34.04 1.77 3.47
CA ASP A 115 -34.27 1.25 4.82
C ASP A 115 -33.06 1.49 5.74
N ILE A 116 -33.31 1.74 7.03
CA ILE A 116 -32.28 2.18 7.98
C ILE A 116 -31.19 1.11 8.22
N SER A 117 -31.46 -0.15 7.92
CA SER A 117 -30.48 -1.23 7.92
C SER A 117 -29.29 -0.96 6.98
N ILE A 118 -29.40 -0.02 6.04
CA ILE A 118 -28.31 0.39 5.13
C ILE A 118 -27.06 0.84 5.88
N LEU A 119 -27.23 1.43 7.07
CA LEU A 119 -26.12 1.84 7.92
C LEU A 119 -25.24 0.65 8.31
N GLU A 120 -25.78 -0.56 8.45
CA GLU A 120 -24.99 -1.77 8.75
C GLU A 120 -24.10 -2.18 7.60
N SER A 121 -24.64 -2.15 6.38
CA SER A 121 -23.90 -2.47 5.17
C SER A 121 -22.78 -1.44 4.92
N LEU A 122 -23.01 -0.17 5.26
CA LEU A 122 -22.04 0.90 5.06
C LEU A 122 -20.85 0.87 6.04
N LYS A 123 -20.94 0.18 7.18
CA LYS A 123 -19.88 0.13 8.19
C LYS A 123 -18.54 -0.39 7.70
N THR A 124 -18.53 -1.22 6.67
CA THR A 124 -17.33 -1.87 6.15
C THR A 124 -16.70 -1.10 5.00
N CYS A 125 -17.36 -0.05 4.51
CA CYS A 125 -16.83 0.79 3.45
C CYS A 125 -15.55 1.48 3.92
N LEU A 126 -14.52 1.46 3.06
CA LEU A 126 -13.27 2.16 3.38
C LEU A 126 -13.40 3.66 3.13
N SER A 127 -14.21 4.13 2.18
CA SER A 127 -14.36 5.58 1.95
C SER A 127 -15.76 5.94 1.47
N TYR A 128 -16.12 7.22 1.65
CA TYR A 128 -17.40 7.77 1.26
C TYR A 128 -17.22 9.01 0.37
N THR A 129 -18.04 9.14 -0.67
CA THR A 129 -18.16 10.39 -1.43
C THR A 129 -18.89 11.45 -0.59
N ASP A 130 -18.79 12.72 -0.96
CA ASP A 130 -19.43 13.78 -0.16
C ASP A 130 -20.95 13.63 -0.08
N SER A 131 -21.62 13.18 -1.16
CA SER A 131 -23.05 12.88 -1.12
C SER A 131 -23.39 11.68 -0.22
N GLN A 132 -22.53 10.66 -0.16
CA GLN A 132 -22.69 9.55 0.79
C GLN A 132 -22.52 10.03 2.24
N LYS A 133 -21.55 10.92 2.50
CA LYS A 133 -21.32 11.48 3.84
C LYS A 133 -22.54 12.24 4.34
N GLU A 134 -23.09 13.13 3.50
CA GLU A 134 -24.30 13.89 3.82
C GLU A 134 -25.48 12.96 4.14
N ALA A 135 -25.70 11.93 3.33
CA ALA A 135 -26.77 10.96 3.56
C ALA A 135 -26.59 10.18 4.87
N ILE A 136 -25.36 9.74 5.18
CA ILE A 136 -25.06 9.02 6.43
C ILE A 136 -25.29 9.91 7.65
N GLU A 137 -24.84 11.18 7.61
CA GLU A 137 -25.10 12.14 8.69
C GLU A 137 -26.60 12.37 8.89
N GLU A 138 -27.34 12.60 7.80
CA GLU A 138 -28.79 12.81 7.82
C GLU A 138 -29.52 11.63 8.49
N LEU A 139 -29.18 10.39 8.10
CA LEU A 139 -29.77 9.18 8.67
C LEU A 139 -29.47 9.02 10.16
N LEU A 140 -28.21 9.25 10.58
CA LEU A 140 -27.80 9.10 11.99
C LEU A 140 -28.37 10.20 12.89
N ASN A 141 -28.56 11.40 12.37
CA ASN A 141 -29.04 12.55 13.14
C ASN A 141 -30.56 12.59 13.27
N ASN A 142 -31.29 12.26 12.20
CA ASN A 142 -32.71 12.57 12.09
C ASN A 142 -33.64 11.36 12.10
N ARG A 143 -33.13 10.13 11.89
CA ARG A 143 -33.95 8.91 11.92
C ARG A 143 -33.75 8.10 13.20
N ALA A 144 -34.76 7.29 13.52
CA ALA A 144 -34.66 6.31 14.59
C ALA A 144 -33.70 5.19 14.16
N THR A 145 -32.52 5.16 14.77
CA THR A 145 -31.51 4.12 14.55
C THR A 145 -31.31 3.29 15.82
N LYS A 146 -30.74 2.08 15.69
CA LYS A 146 -30.37 1.28 16.86
C LYS A 146 -29.28 1.90 17.73
N TYR A 147 -28.60 2.94 17.24
CA TYR A 147 -27.56 3.67 17.98
C TYR A 147 -28.14 4.75 18.90
N GLY A 148 -29.43 5.07 18.73
CA GLY A 148 -30.03 6.24 19.38
C GLY A 148 -29.48 7.57 18.84
N PRO A 149 -29.97 8.70 19.36
CA PRO A 149 -29.49 10.02 18.95
C PRO A 149 -28.01 10.20 19.33
N PRO A 150 -27.22 10.96 18.55
CA PRO A 150 -25.78 11.16 18.80
C PRO A 150 -25.41 11.65 20.21
N SER A 151 -26.30 12.42 20.85
CA SER A 151 -26.12 12.91 22.23
C SER A 151 -26.14 11.80 23.29
N SER A 152 -26.73 10.63 22.96
CA SER A 152 -26.82 9.45 23.83
C SER A 152 -25.73 8.41 23.57
N TRP A 153 -24.89 8.61 22.55
CA TRP A 153 -23.86 7.64 22.19
C TRP A 153 -22.85 7.43 23.31
N THR A 154 -22.38 6.18 23.42
CA THR A 154 -21.29 5.78 24.31
C THR A 154 -20.05 5.43 23.48
N SER A 155 -18.91 5.17 24.14
CA SER A 155 -17.72 4.68 23.43
C SER A 155 -17.96 3.33 22.74
N SER A 156 -18.84 2.48 23.29
CA SER A 156 -19.26 1.24 22.61
C SER A 156 -20.02 1.57 21.35
N THR A 157 -20.97 2.50 21.41
CA THR A 157 -21.77 2.93 20.26
C THR A 157 -20.86 3.43 19.12
N VAL A 158 -19.88 4.28 19.43
CA VAL A 158 -18.93 4.79 18.42
C VAL A 158 -18.07 3.67 17.82
N ASN A 159 -17.71 2.65 18.59
CA ASN A 159 -17.01 1.48 18.08
C ASN A 159 -17.91 0.62 17.19
N ASP A 160 -19.18 0.43 17.58
CA ASP A 160 -20.16 -0.36 16.86
C ASP A 160 -20.56 0.27 15.51
N LEU A 161 -20.37 1.58 15.35
CA LEU A 161 -20.55 2.30 14.07
C LEU A 161 -19.56 1.86 12.97
N GLY A 162 -18.57 1.03 13.27
CA GLY A 162 -17.63 0.55 12.25
C GLY A 162 -16.89 1.72 11.60
N ASN A 163 -16.88 1.84 10.27
CA ASN A 163 -16.21 2.94 9.56
C ASN A 163 -17.11 4.16 9.29
N LEU A 164 -18.39 4.14 9.68
CA LEU A 164 -19.28 5.30 9.54
C LEU A 164 -18.73 6.59 10.15
N PRO A 165 -17.92 6.58 11.24
CA PRO A 165 -17.37 7.82 11.78
C PRO A 165 -16.51 8.63 10.78
N LEU A 166 -15.99 8.02 9.71
CA LEU A 166 -15.29 8.74 8.61
C LEU A 166 -16.22 9.66 7.80
N ALA A 167 -17.53 9.43 7.84
CA ALA A 167 -18.53 10.25 7.17
C ALA A 167 -18.97 11.46 8.00
N LEU A 168 -18.65 11.48 9.29
CA LEU A 168 -19.21 12.42 10.24
C LEU A 168 -18.40 13.71 10.30
N ALA A 169 -19.10 14.83 10.25
CA ALA A 169 -18.57 16.17 10.45
C ALA A 169 -19.43 16.94 11.47
N SER A 170 -20.66 17.26 11.10
CA SER A 170 -21.59 18.04 11.93
C SER A 170 -22.09 17.23 13.13
N THR A 171 -22.26 15.92 12.95
CA THR A 171 -22.74 14.97 13.96
C THR A 171 -21.85 14.96 15.20
N TRP A 172 -20.54 15.19 15.05
CA TRP A 172 -19.61 15.26 16.19
C TRP A 172 -19.93 16.40 17.16
N ASN A 173 -20.63 17.45 16.73
CA ASN A 173 -21.08 18.52 17.62
C ASN A 173 -22.18 18.07 18.58
N LEU A 174 -22.94 17.04 18.21
CA LEU A 174 -24.05 16.49 18.99
C LEU A 174 -23.56 15.45 20.01
N VAL A 175 -22.43 14.80 19.74
CA VAL A 175 -21.84 13.77 20.61
C VAL A 175 -21.24 14.39 21.88
N ASN A 176 -21.50 13.75 23.02
CA ASN A 176 -20.95 14.15 24.32
C ASN A 176 -19.40 14.26 24.26
N THR A 177 -18.85 15.33 24.82
CA THR A 177 -17.40 15.60 24.78
C THR A 177 -16.55 14.55 25.46
N ALA A 178 -16.99 13.96 26.57
CA ALA A 178 -16.27 12.89 27.23
C ALA A 178 -16.20 11.65 26.34
N VAL A 179 -17.32 11.28 25.71
CA VAL A 179 -17.40 10.14 24.78
C VAL A 179 -16.54 10.37 23.54
N PHE A 180 -16.60 11.57 22.96
CA PHE A 180 -15.74 11.96 21.84
C PHE A 180 -14.25 11.79 22.17
N ARG A 181 -13.81 12.27 23.35
CA ARG A 181 -12.42 12.16 23.80
C ARG A 181 -12.00 10.73 24.10
N GLN A 182 -12.90 9.91 24.62
CA GLN A 182 -12.61 8.52 24.98
C GLN A 182 -12.60 7.58 23.76
N ALA A 183 -13.52 7.78 22.80
CA ALA A 183 -13.75 6.83 21.71
C ALA A 183 -12.88 7.10 20.47
N LEU A 184 -12.60 8.36 20.13
CA LEU A 184 -11.87 8.67 18.89
C LEU A 184 -10.41 8.23 18.85
N PRO A 185 -9.63 8.21 19.95
CA PRO A 185 -8.24 7.80 19.86
C PRO A 185 -8.08 6.37 19.33
N SER A 186 -8.91 5.43 19.78
CA SER A 186 -8.87 4.05 19.28
C SER A 186 -9.34 3.96 17.82
N PHE A 187 -10.33 4.78 17.44
CA PHE A 187 -10.81 4.87 16.07
C PHE A 187 -9.72 5.39 15.12
N ILE A 188 -9.07 6.52 15.44
CA ILE A 188 -7.99 7.11 14.64
C ILE A 188 -6.86 6.09 14.45
N LYS A 189 -6.45 5.40 15.52
CA LYS A 189 -5.43 4.34 15.44
C LYS A 189 -5.82 3.19 14.50
N ARG A 190 -7.11 2.85 14.41
CA ARG A 190 -7.61 1.85 13.46
C ARG A 190 -7.59 2.40 12.04
N VAL A 191 -8.04 3.63 11.84
CA VAL A 191 -8.05 4.34 10.54
C VAL A 191 -6.64 4.40 9.93
N LYS A 192 -5.61 4.68 10.74
CA LYS A 192 -4.20 4.68 10.32
C LYS A 192 -3.72 3.39 9.64
N ARG A 193 -4.36 2.24 9.92
CA ARG A 193 -3.94 0.93 9.41
C ARG A 193 -4.44 0.62 8.00
N PHE A 194 -5.53 1.26 7.57
CA PHE A 194 -6.18 0.92 6.30
C PHE A 194 -6.42 2.13 5.39
N GLN A 195 -6.37 3.35 5.93
CA GLN A 195 -6.51 4.57 5.13
C GLN A 195 -5.20 5.04 4.54
N ARG A 196 -5.29 5.70 3.38
CA ARG A 196 -4.20 6.48 2.81
C ARG A 196 -3.96 7.74 3.65
N PRO A 197 -2.71 8.25 3.74
CA PRO A 197 -2.40 9.46 4.51
C PRO A 197 -3.27 10.68 4.17
N SER A 198 -3.62 10.88 2.89
CA SER A 198 -4.49 11.98 2.45
C SER A 198 -5.89 11.93 3.08
N GLU A 199 -6.50 10.73 3.15
CA GLU A 199 -7.83 10.53 3.75
C GLU A 199 -7.80 10.70 5.27
N GLN A 200 -6.71 10.27 5.91
CA GLN A 200 -6.50 10.49 7.34
C GLN A 200 -6.46 11.99 7.67
N LEU A 201 -5.76 12.78 6.86
CA LEU A 201 -5.69 14.25 7.03
C LEU A 201 -7.07 14.91 6.86
N ILE A 202 -7.85 14.47 5.87
CA ILE A 202 -9.23 14.96 5.66
C ILE A 202 -10.07 14.66 6.91
N PHE A 203 -10.04 13.43 7.40
CA PHE A 203 -10.78 13.06 8.61
C PHE A 203 -10.35 13.88 9.83
N MET A 204 -9.05 14.03 10.07
CA MET A 204 -8.52 14.84 11.18
C MET A 204 -8.95 16.31 11.08
N SER A 205 -9.04 16.86 9.86
CA SER A 205 -9.52 18.23 9.65
C SER A 205 -11.00 18.40 10.01
N GLN A 206 -11.85 17.41 9.71
CA GLN A 206 -13.27 17.42 10.04
C GLN A 206 -13.48 17.43 11.56
N LEU A 207 -12.70 16.66 12.31
CA LEU A 207 -12.76 16.63 13.78
C LEU A 207 -12.44 18.00 14.40
N LYS A 208 -11.58 18.82 13.77
CA LYS A 208 -11.23 20.17 14.25
C LYS A 208 -12.36 21.17 14.09
N LEU A 209 -13.30 20.95 13.16
CA LEU A 209 -14.44 21.86 12.95
C LEU A 209 -15.35 21.93 14.19
N ARG A 210 -15.42 20.84 14.98
CA ARG A 210 -16.10 20.80 16.28
C ARG A 210 -15.60 21.86 17.27
N LYS A 211 -14.34 22.27 17.16
CA LYS A 211 -13.66 23.14 18.13
C LYS A 211 -13.66 24.62 17.74
N ARG A 212 -14.32 25.04 16.65
CA ARG A 212 -14.31 26.46 16.25
C ARG A 212 -14.97 27.42 17.26
N SER A 213 -15.60 26.92 18.32
CA SER A 213 -16.12 27.73 19.43
C SER A 213 -15.14 27.75 20.63
N LYS A 214 -14.74 28.95 21.05
CA LYS A 214 -13.82 29.33 22.17
C LYS A 214 -12.33 29.44 21.80
N ARG A 215 -11.98 30.59 21.22
CA ARG A 215 -10.61 31.10 21.11
C ARG A 215 -10.17 31.70 22.45
N ALA A 216 -9.34 30.98 23.19
CA ALA A 216 -8.44 31.57 24.17
C ALA A 216 -7.05 30.98 23.92
N ALA A 217 -6.09 31.86 23.62
CA ALA A 217 -4.68 31.53 23.43
C ALA A 217 -3.92 31.37 24.77
N ALA A 218 -4.58 31.67 25.89
CA ALA A 218 -3.99 31.59 27.22
C ALA A 218 -4.16 30.18 27.81
N CYS A 219 -3.09 29.66 28.41
CA CYS A 219 -3.14 28.54 29.36
C CYS A 219 -3.90 29.00 30.61
N SER A 220 -5.23 29.13 30.47
CA SER A 220 -6.11 29.71 31.49
C SER A 220 -6.58 28.65 32.49
N GLY A 221 -5.90 27.49 32.54
CA GLY A 221 -6.35 26.27 33.21
C GLY A 221 -5.25 25.22 33.33
N GLU A 222 -5.63 23.94 33.32
CA GLU A 222 -4.74 22.78 33.52
C GLU A 222 -3.74 22.59 32.37
N THR A 223 -2.49 22.27 32.75
CA THR A 223 -1.43 21.88 31.81
C THR A 223 -1.74 20.52 31.19
N ILE A 224 -1.22 20.28 29.99
CA ILE A 224 -1.35 18.98 29.32
C ILE A 224 -0.54 17.93 30.11
N ALA A 225 -1.23 16.97 30.71
CA ALA A 225 -0.61 15.84 31.39
C ALA A 225 -0.15 14.76 30.40
N ALA A 226 0.81 13.93 30.79
CA ALA A 226 1.40 12.92 29.88
C ALA A 226 0.36 11.85 29.49
N GLU A 227 -0.48 11.46 30.44
CA GLU A 227 -1.58 10.51 30.29
C GLU A 227 -2.69 10.98 29.33
N ASP A 228 -2.79 12.29 29.09
CA ASP A 228 -3.78 12.88 28.19
C ASP A 228 -3.30 12.95 26.73
N ILE A 229 -2.03 12.62 26.47
CA ILE A 229 -1.46 12.63 25.11
C ILE A 229 -1.91 11.38 24.36
N ASN A 230 -2.59 11.56 23.23
CA ASN A 230 -3.08 10.48 22.39
C ASN A 230 -3.36 10.98 20.95
N GLU A 231 -3.92 10.12 20.11
CA GLU A 231 -4.25 10.40 18.69
C GLU A 231 -5.13 11.63 18.47
N LEU A 232 -5.89 12.06 19.49
CA LEU A 232 -6.75 13.24 19.40
C LEU A 232 -6.02 14.53 19.79
N THR A 233 -4.83 14.48 20.39
CA THR A 233 -4.05 15.65 20.81
C THR A 233 -3.84 16.67 19.66
N PRO A 234 -3.51 16.28 18.41
CA PRO A 234 -3.41 17.22 17.29
C PRO A 234 -4.72 17.95 16.94
N VAL A 235 -5.87 17.35 17.25
CA VAL A 235 -7.20 17.95 17.09
C VAL A 235 -7.53 18.85 18.28
N LEU A 236 -7.15 18.44 19.48
CA LEU A 236 -7.51 19.09 20.74
C LEU A 236 -6.70 20.34 21.05
N TYR A 237 -5.53 20.58 20.47
CA TYR A 237 -4.68 21.72 20.83
C TYR A 237 -4.12 22.41 19.58
N THR A 238 -4.28 23.73 19.47
CA THR A 238 -3.61 24.48 18.39
C THR A 238 -2.12 24.64 18.67
N ALA A 239 -1.33 25.08 17.69
CA ALA A 239 0.09 25.38 17.90
C ALA A 239 0.33 26.35 19.08
N ALA A 240 -0.45 27.43 19.19
CA ALA A 240 -0.37 28.37 20.31
C ALA A 240 -0.73 27.73 21.68
N GLN A 241 -1.69 26.80 21.70
CA GLN A 241 -2.05 26.10 22.93
C GLN A 241 -1.01 25.04 23.31
N LEU A 242 -0.39 24.37 22.35
CA LEU A 242 0.76 23.51 22.62
C LEU A 242 1.93 24.33 23.18
N ASP A 243 2.19 25.52 22.65
CA ASP A 243 3.24 26.42 23.13
C ASP A 243 2.98 26.87 24.58
N ALA A 244 1.73 27.24 24.89
CA ALA A 244 1.36 27.75 26.21
C ALA A 244 1.11 26.67 27.28
N CYS A 245 0.59 25.49 26.92
CA CYS A 245 -0.02 24.55 27.88
C CYS A 245 0.73 23.23 28.08
N LEU A 246 1.60 22.81 27.15
CA LEU A 246 2.39 21.58 27.31
C LEU A 246 3.58 21.88 28.24
N PRO A 247 3.82 21.18 29.36
CA PRO A 247 5.02 21.41 30.16
C PRO A 247 6.30 20.90 29.47
N ASN A 248 7.45 21.53 29.75
CA ASN A 248 8.73 21.08 29.21
C ASN A 248 9.11 19.65 29.66
N SER A 249 8.78 19.29 30.91
CA SER A 249 8.99 17.93 31.44
C SER A 249 8.17 16.90 30.65
N VAL A 250 6.88 17.17 30.45
CA VAL A 250 5.98 16.29 29.70
C VAL A 250 6.43 16.16 28.24
N LEU A 251 6.80 17.27 27.58
CA LEU A 251 7.35 17.24 26.22
C LEU A 251 8.59 16.34 26.16
N LYS A 252 9.54 16.52 27.07
CA LYS A 252 10.77 15.75 27.14
C LYS A 252 10.52 14.25 27.32
N ASP A 253 9.59 13.88 28.19
CA ASP A 253 9.32 12.48 28.53
C ASP A 253 8.42 11.80 27.48
N SER A 254 7.73 12.58 26.64
CA SER A 254 6.74 12.09 25.68
C SER A 254 7.12 12.33 24.21
N VAL A 255 8.38 12.68 23.90
CA VAL A 255 8.83 12.98 22.52
C VAL A 255 8.47 11.85 21.55
N LEU A 256 8.74 10.60 21.94
CA LEU A 256 8.42 9.44 21.11
C LEU A 256 6.94 9.37 20.77
N LEU A 257 6.06 9.50 21.77
CA LEU A 257 4.62 9.45 21.58
C LEU A 257 4.16 10.62 20.70
N LEU A 258 4.57 11.85 21.03
CA LEU A 258 4.24 13.05 20.26
C LEU A 258 4.71 12.97 18.81
N GLY A 259 5.88 12.37 18.58
CA GLY A 259 6.43 12.11 17.25
C GLY A 259 5.62 11.11 16.42
N THR A 260 4.74 10.30 17.02
CA THR A 260 3.85 9.38 16.27
C THR A 260 2.51 10.00 15.85
N LEU A 261 2.20 11.21 16.33
CA LEU A 261 0.91 11.87 16.12
C LEU A 261 0.91 12.72 14.85
N ASP A 262 -0.27 12.88 14.24
CA ASP A 262 -0.46 13.62 12.98
C ASP A 262 -0.65 15.12 13.24
N PHE A 263 0.35 15.72 13.87
CA PHE A 263 0.40 17.16 14.05
C PHE A 263 0.53 17.88 12.71
N GLU A 264 -0.15 19.02 12.58
CA GLU A 264 0.08 19.95 11.48
C GLU A 264 1.50 20.52 11.55
N SER A 265 2.03 20.95 10.42
CA SER A 265 3.35 21.60 10.33
C SER A 265 3.53 22.73 11.36
N SER A 266 2.51 23.56 11.59
CA SER A 266 2.57 24.64 12.60
C SER A 266 2.73 24.12 14.04
N GLN A 267 2.10 23.00 14.38
CA GLN A 267 2.21 22.35 15.69
C GLN A 267 3.57 21.67 15.84
N LEU A 268 4.05 20.98 14.79
CA LEU A 268 5.38 20.37 14.77
C LEU A 268 6.49 21.43 14.94
N HIS A 269 6.37 22.60 14.31
CA HIS A 269 7.31 23.70 14.50
C HIS A 269 7.36 24.21 15.95
N VAL A 270 6.22 24.24 16.65
CA VAL A 270 6.18 24.57 18.08
C VAL A 270 6.90 23.50 18.90
N LEU A 271 6.63 22.22 18.65
CA LEU A 271 7.31 21.12 19.36
C LEU A 271 8.83 21.17 19.14
N LYS A 272 9.28 21.36 17.89
CA LYS A 272 10.69 21.54 17.53
C LYS A 272 11.31 22.72 18.29
N LYS A 273 10.74 23.92 18.19
CA LYS A 273 11.24 25.13 18.85
C LYS A 273 11.41 24.91 20.35
N ARG A 274 10.45 24.24 20.98
CA ARG A 274 10.49 23.97 22.42
C ARG A 274 11.52 22.92 22.81
N LEU A 275 11.72 21.90 21.98
CA LEU A 275 12.83 20.95 22.18
C LEU A 275 14.19 21.66 22.10
N GLU A 276 14.37 22.59 21.17
CA GLU A 276 15.61 23.39 21.07
C GLU A 276 15.84 24.28 22.30
N GLN A 277 14.77 24.80 22.91
CA GLN A 277 14.87 25.54 24.18
C GLN A 277 15.25 24.64 25.36
N ILE A 278 14.75 23.41 25.39
CA ILE A 278 15.09 22.41 26.42
C ILE A 278 16.54 21.92 26.24
N TYR A 279 17.02 21.86 24.99
CA TYR A 279 18.34 21.37 24.61
C TYR A 279 19.15 22.45 23.87
N PRO A 280 19.62 23.51 24.58
CA PRO A 280 20.31 24.65 23.96
C PRO A 280 21.64 24.28 23.30
N ASN A 281 22.23 23.13 23.66
CA ASN A 281 23.46 22.60 23.08
C ASN A 281 23.21 21.62 21.92
N GLY A 282 21.96 21.51 21.45
CA GLY A 282 21.54 20.56 20.41
C GLY A 282 21.03 19.23 20.96
N LEU A 283 20.40 18.46 20.07
CA LEU A 283 19.84 17.15 20.37
C LEU A 283 20.92 16.07 20.36
N THR A 284 20.89 15.18 21.36
CA THR A 284 21.71 13.97 21.37
C THR A 284 21.15 12.93 20.39
N GLU A 285 21.98 11.96 20.00
CA GLU A 285 21.54 10.88 19.10
C GLU A 285 20.33 10.11 19.67
N GLU A 286 20.32 9.83 20.97
CA GLU A 286 19.19 9.18 21.64
C GLU A 286 17.91 10.02 21.61
N GLN A 287 18.01 11.35 21.57
CA GLN A 287 16.84 12.22 21.43
C GLN A 287 16.37 12.29 19.98
N ILE A 288 17.30 12.32 19.02
CA ILE A 288 17.01 12.35 17.59
C ILE A 288 16.19 11.11 17.18
N LYS A 289 16.53 9.94 17.72
CA LYS A 289 15.77 8.68 17.52
C LYS A 289 14.28 8.77 17.88
N LEU A 290 13.90 9.68 18.77
CA LEU A 290 12.54 9.78 19.29
C LEU A 290 11.67 10.76 18.51
N LEU A 291 12.24 11.56 17.61
CA LEU A 291 11.53 12.70 17.00
C LEU A 291 10.30 12.30 16.17
N GLY A 292 10.33 11.15 15.50
CA GLY A 292 9.26 10.73 14.58
C GLY A 292 8.91 11.84 13.58
N ASN A 293 7.62 12.15 13.45
CA ASN A 293 7.08 13.20 12.60
C ASN A 293 7.66 14.60 12.87
N ILE A 294 8.20 14.88 14.07
CA ILE A 294 8.86 16.16 14.38
C ILE A 294 10.11 16.36 13.48
N THR A 295 10.73 15.27 13.01
CA THR A 295 11.84 15.31 12.03
C THR A 295 11.48 16.10 10.76
N THR A 296 10.22 16.07 10.34
CA THR A 296 9.75 16.65 9.07
C THR A 296 9.85 18.17 8.98
N VAL A 297 9.97 18.87 10.13
CA VAL A 297 10.07 20.33 10.20
C VAL A 297 11.49 20.84 10.48
N PHE A 298 12.48 19.95 10.46
CA PHE A 298 13.88 20.33 10.42
C PHE A 298 14.33 20.63 8.99
N ASN A 299 15.43 21.36 8.84
CA ASN A 299 16.07 21.61 7.57
C ASN A 299 17.42 20.88 7.47
N THR A 300 17.99 20.87 6.27
CA THR A 300 19.26 20.16 5.99
C THR A 300 20.44 20.70 6.79
N THR A 301 20.49 22.02 7.07
CA THR A 301 21.55 22.61 7.90
C THR A 301 21.50 22.05 9.32
N GLU A 302 20.32 21.91 9.89
CA GLU A 302 20.13 21.36 11.23
C GLU A 302 20.48 19.87 11.28
N ILE A 303 20.02 19.08 10.30
CA ILE A 303 20.34 17.66 10.20
C ILE A 303 21.85 17.42 10.06
N ASN A 304 22.55 18.28 9.32
CA ASN A 304 23.99 18.15 9.15
C ASN A 304 24.78 18.36 10.46
N MET A 305 24.15 18.91 11.50
CA MET A 305 24.75 19.03 12.84
C MET A 305 24.50 17.81 13.72
N TRP A 306 23.58 16.92 13.36
CA TRP A 306 23.18 15.78 14.18
C TRP A 306 24.26 14.71 14.29
N ASN A 307 24.25 13.94 15.40
CA ASN A 307 25.08 12.75 15.51
C ASN A 307 24.25 11.53 15.08
N ILE A 308 24.43 11.07 13.85
CA ILE A 308 23.73 9.91 13.27
C ILE A 308 24.79 8.83 13.04
N THR A 309 25.14 8.09 14.08
CA THR A 309 26.22 7.07 14.02
C THR A 309 25.67 5.65 13.98
N GLN A 310 24.48 5.44 14.54
CA GLN A 310 23.85 4.12 14.66
C GLN A 310 22.84 3.87 13.54
N VAL A 311 22.81 2.63 13.04
CA VAL A 311 21.82 2.19 12.05
C VAL A 311 20.38 2.32 12.58
N ASP A 312 20.16 2.11 13.88
CA ASP A 312 18.85 2.32 14.52
C ASP A 312 18.40 3.79 14.42
N THR A 313 19.32 4.76 14.58
CA THR A 313 19.01 6.18 14.37
C THR A 313 18.64 6.46 12.92
N LEU A 314 19.44 5.95 11.99
CA LEU A 314 19.18 6.09 10.55
C LEU A 314 17.80 5.53 10.19
N SER A 315 17.49 4.32 10.63
CA SER A 315 16.21 3.66 10.37
C SER A 315 15.04 4.46 10.92
N ARG A 316 15.09 4.89 12.18
CA ARG A 316 14.01 5.67 12.81
C ARG A 316 13.73 7.00 12.10
N LEU A 317 14.77 7.66 11.61
CA LEU A 317 14.61 8.91 10.86
C LEU A 317 13.96 8.66 9.49
N LEU A 318 14.39 7.62 8.78
CA LEU A 318 13.92 7.29 7.42
C LEU A 318 12.55 6.60 7.38
N MET A 319 12.01 6.16 8.52
CA MET A 319 10.61 5.70 8.62
C MET A 319 9.59 6.82 8.38
N ASN A 320 9.99 8.08 8.50
CA ASN A 320 9.11 9.22 8.29
C ASN A 320 8.99 9.57 6.80
N GLN A 321 7.84 10.11 6.39
CA GLN A 321 7.69 10.66 5.04
C GLN A 321 8.45 11.99 4.93
N LEU A 322 9.68 11.91 4.44
CA LEU A 322 10.60 13.04 4.29
C LEU A 322 10.80 13.41 2.82
N GLU A 323 11.12 14.68 2.57
CA GLU A 323 11.55 15.11 1.24
C GLU A 323 12.87 14.44 0.85
N SER A 324 13.06 14.16 -0.45
CA SER A 324 14.26 13.48 -0.97
C SER A 324 15.57 14.19 -0.58
N THR A 325 15.56 15.52 -0.48
CA THR A 325 16.72 16.34 -0.05
C THR A 325 17.09 16.07 1.41
N MET A 326 16.10 15.93 2.30
CA MET A 326 16.27 15.61 3.71
C MET A 326 16.78 14.18 3.89
N VAL A 327 16.21 13.22 3.16
CA VAL A 327 16.67 11.82 3.18
C VAL A 327 18.14 11.72 2.76
N LYS A 328 18.52 12.38 1.66
CA LYS A 328 19.92 12.45 1.22
C LYS A 328 20.83 13.04 2.28
N ALA A 329 20.44 14.15 2.93
CA ALA A 329 21.22 14.76 3.99
C ALA A 329 21.44 13.81 5.18
N ILE A 330 20.40 13.09 5.61
CA ILE A 330 20.48 12.09 6.69
C ILE A 330 21.47 10.97 6.32
N ILE A 331 21.35 10.40 5.13
CA ILE A 331 22.22 9.31 4.66
C ILE A 331 23.66 9.79 4.54
N THR A 332 23.90 10.94 3.91
CA THR A 332 25.24 11.55 3.81
C THR A 332 25.84 11.80 5.18
N ARG A 333 25.03 12.30 6.13
CA ARG A 333 25.50 12.54 7.49
C ARG A 333 25.93 11.25 8.18
N TYR A 334 25.13 10.19 8.08
CA TYR A 334 25.48 8.86 8.60
C TYR A 334 26.80 8.34 8.03
N LEU A 335 26.96 8.40 6.70
CA LEU A 335 28.17 7.94 6.02
C LEU A 335 29.42 8.76 6.37
N ASN A 336 29.26 10.06 6.63
CA ASN A 336 30.38 10.94 7.03
C ASN A 336 30.81 10.72 8.48
N LEU A 337 29.96 10.12 9.32
CA LEU A 337 30.25 9.75 10.70
C LEU A 337 30.73 8.29 10.83
N ASN A 338 31.36 7.76 9.78
CA ASN A 338 31.85 6.38 9.68
C ASN A 338 30.75 5.32 9.74
N GLY A 339 29.50 5.68 9.42
CA GLY A 339 28.41 4.74 9.26
C GLY A 339 28.71 3.69 8.19
N GLN A 340 28.54 2.42 8.55
CA GLN A 340 28.78 1.29 7.64
C GLN A 340 27.54 0.98 6.81
N LEU A 341 27.74 0.65 5.54
CA LEU A 341 26.69 0.12 4.67
C LEU A 341 26.67 -1.42 4.77
N ASN A 342 25.94 -1.96 5.74
CA ASN A 342 25.65 -3.39 5.83
C ASN A 342 24.18 -3.66 5.42
N GLY A 343 23.77 -4.93 5.41
CA GLY A 343 22.40 -5.30 5.02
C GLY A 343 21.32 -4.50 5.77
N VAL A 344 21.46 -4.34 7.08
CA VAL A 344 20.49 -3.59 7.92
C VAL A 344 20.44 -2.11 7.54
N ALA A 345 21.60 -1.47 7.32
CA ALA A 345 21.64 -0.07 6.91
C ALA A 345 21.05 0.12 5.51
N VAL A 346 21.34 -0.78 4.56
CA VAL A 346 20.78 -0.74 3.21
C VAL A 346 19.27 -0.95 3.24
N ASN A 347 18.76 -1.86 4.08
CA ASN A 347 17.32 -2.03 4.34
C ASN A 347 16.69 -0.72 4.82
N ALA A 348 17.30 -0.10 5.84
CA ALA A 348 16.82 1.15 6.41
C ALA A 348 16.79 2.30 5.40
N ILE A 349 17.76 2.34 4.47
CA ILE A 349 17.82 3.36 3.42
C ILE A 349 16.75 3.13 2.35
N GLY A 350 16.48 1.86 2.01
CA GLY A 350 15.55 1.49 0.95
C GLY A 350 16.15 1.64 -0.46
N GLY A 351 15.64 0.84 -1.39
CA GLY A 351 16.24 0.68 -2.72
C GLY A 351 16.32 1.97 -3.53
N GLU A 352 15.27 2.80 -3.53
CA GLU A 352 15.24 4.10 -4.22
C GLU A 352 16.43 4.99 -3.83
N TYR A 353 16.67 5.13 -2.52
CA TYR A 353 17.74 5.99 -2.01
C TYR A 353 19.12 5.34 -2.09
N VAL A 354 19.21 4.01 -1.97
CA VAL A 354 20.44 3.26 -2.27
C VAL A 354 20.89 3.53 -3.72
N CYS A 355 19.95 3.59 -4.67
CA CYS A 355 20.25 3.90 -6.08
C CYS A 355 20.76 5.33 -6.30
N THR A 356 20.56 6.25 -5.35
CA THR A 356 21.11 7.61 -5.41
C THR A 356 22.57 7.70 -4.95
N LEU A 357 23.10 6.68 -4.26
CA LEU A 357 24.48 6.65 -3.81
C LEU A 357 25.45 6.45 -4.97
N ASP A 358 26.64 7.06 -4.89
CA ASP A 358 27.70 6.85 -5.86
C ASP A 358 28.20 5.39 -5.84
N GLU A 359 28.67 4.89 -6.98
CA GLU A 359 29.15 3.51 -7.09
C GLU A 359 30.29 3.20 -6.11
N SER A 360 31.16 4.18 -5.84
CA SER A 360 32.24 4.07 -4.85
C SER A 360 31.74 3.87 -3.42
N ARG A 361 30.52 4.31 -3.09
CA ARG A 361 29.87 4.05 -1.79
C ARG A 361 29.19 2.68 -1.81
N LEU A 362 28.58 2.29 -2.92
CA LEU A 362 27.97 0.96 -3.06
C LEU A 362 29.02 -0.16 -2.97
N THR A 363 30.23 0.04 -3.47
CA THR A 363 31.31 -0.96 -3.33
C THR A 363 31.72 -1.21 -1.87
N THR A 364 31.52 -0.25 -0.96
CA THR A 364 31.81 -0.42 0.47
C THR A 364 30.76 -1.22 1.23
N ILE A 365 29.69 -1.67 0.55
CA ILE A 365 28.69 -2.54 1.18
C ILE A 365 29.36 -3.83 1.65
N SER A 366 29.23 -4.17 2.94
CA SER A 366 29.84 -5.38 3.53
C SER A 366 29.17 -6.65 3.01
N ASP A 367 27.85 -6.69 3.10
CA ASP A 367 26.96 -7.78 2.72
C ASP A 367 25.53 -7.25 2.58
N LEU A 368 24.65 -8.03 1.97
CA LEU A 368 23.24 -7.69 1.73
C LEU A 368 22.28 -8.73 2.33
N VAL A 369 22.73 -9.57 3.27
CA VAL A 369 21.90 -10.66 3.80
C VAL A 369 20.65 -10.11 4.49
N ASP A 370 20.84 -9.09 5.34
CA ASP A 370 19.75 -8.47 6.11
C ASP A 370 19.05 -7.31 5.36
N ALA A 371 19.42 -7.07 4.09
CA ALA A 371 18.81 -6.02 3.27
C ALA A 371 17.37 -6.36 2.88
N GLY A 372 17.04 -7.65 2.79
CA GLY A 372 15.75 -8.11 2.28
C GLY A 372 15.53 -7.73 0.81
N PRO A 373 14.28 -7.83 0.33
CA PRO A 373 13.92 -7.40 -1.01
C PRO A 373 13.93 -5.87 -1.11
N LEU A 374 14.67 -5.34 -2.09
CA LEU A 374 14.73 -3.91 -2.40
C LEU A 374 14.20 -3.64 -3.79
N ASP A 375 13.44 -2.55 -3.94
CA ASP A 375 13.12 -2.00 -5.25
C ASP A 375 14.31 -1.19 -5.78
N ILE A 376 15.03 -1.76 -6.74
CA ILE A 376 16.19 -1.14 -7.40
C ILE A 376 15.87 -0.68 -8.83
N SER A 377 14.59 -0.48 -9.16
CA SER A 377 14.15 -0.06 -10.49
C SER A 377 14.81 1.24 -10.96
N THR A 378 15.05 2.18 -10.03
CA THR A 378 15.67 3.49 -10.28
C THR A 378 17.21 3.46 -10.42
N CYS A 379 17.85 2.32 -10.16
CA CYS A 379 19.29 2.18 -10.32
C CYS A 379 19.70 2.16 -11.81
N THR A 380 20.87 2.74 -12.10
CA THR A 380 21.56 2.49 -13.36
C THR A 380 21.97 1.02 -13.47
N GLN A 381 22.17 0.51 -14.69
CA GLN A 381 22.54 -0.89 -14.90
C GLN A 381 23.84 -1.28 -14.18
N SER A 382 24.85 -0.40 -14.19
CA SER A 382 26.10 -0.61 -13.45
C SER A 382 25.88 -0.81 -11.95
N LYS A 383 25.00 0.00 -11.33
CA LYS A 383 24.62 -0.15 -9.91
C LYS A 383 23.85 -1.44 -9.65
N LYS A 384 22.93 -1.82 -10.55
CA LYS A 384 22.22 -3.12 -10.46
C LYS A 384 23.20 -4.29 -10.46
N ASN A 385 24.17 -4.29 -11.38
CA ASN A 385 25.20 -5.33 -11.46
C ASN A 385 26.03 -5.42 -10.17
N LEU A 386 26.42 -4.27 -9.59
CA LEU A 386 27.16 -4.23 -8.33
C LEU A 386 26.35 -4.82 -7.18
N LEU A 387 25.09 -4.40 -7.03
CA LEU A 387 24.20 -4.90 -5.97
C LEU A 387 23.93 -6.40 -6.12
N TYR A 388 23.70 -6.87 -7.35
CA TYR A 388 23.59 -8.30 -7.64
C TYR A 388 24.83 -9.06 -7.20
N ASN A 389 26.02 -8.63 -7.59
CA ASN A 389 27.28 -9.30 -7.26
C ASN A 389 27.53 -9.36 -5.75
N LYS A 390 27.21 -8.28 -5.01
CA LYS A 390 27.27 -8.26 -3.55
C LYS A 390 26.29 -9.25 -2.92
N SER A 391 25.05 -9.27 -3.39
CA SER A 391 24.01 -10.19 -2.90
C SER A 391 24.34 -11.65 -3.22
N ALA A 392 24.70 -11.95 -4.46
CA ALA A 392 25.14 -13.26 -4.92
C ALA A 392 26.34 -13.80 -4.12
N SER A 393 27.28 -12.92 -3.76
CA SER A 393 28.45 -13.30 -2.97
C SER A 393 28.09 -13.66 -1.53
N ALA A 394 27.10 -12.99 -0.95
CA ALA A 394 26.59 -13.29 0.38
C ALA A 394 25.74 -14.58 0.40
N LEU A 395 25.03 -14.86 -0.70
CA LEU A 395 24.13 -16.00 -0.86
C LEU A 395 24.82 -17.26 -1.44
N LYS A 396 26.16 -17.35 -1.38
CA LYS A 396 26.93 -18.48 -1.92
C LYS A 396 26.46 -19.86 -1.40
N SER A 397 26.00 -19.94 -0.15
CA SER A 397 25.49 -21.20 0.44
C SER A 397 24.26 -21.76 -0.27
N PHE A 398 23.45 -20.90 -0.91
CA PHE A 398 22.25 -21.29 -1.64
C PHE A 398 22.53 -21.77 -3.07
N ARG A 399 23.75 -21.55 -3.60
CA ARG A 399 24.12 -21.89 -4.99
C ARG A 399 23.96 -23.37 -5.32
N SER A 400 23.97 -24.27 -4.33
CA SER A 400 23.72 -25.71 -4.50
C SER A 400 22.27 -26.04 -4.87
N ASN A 401 21.32 -25.12 -4.63
CA ASN A 401 19.93 -25.23 -5.03
C ASN A 401 19.50 -23.98 -5.82
N PRO A 402 19.57 -24.01 -7.16
CA PRO A 402 19.29 -22.86 -8.01
C PRO A 402 17.90 -22.24 -7.85
N ILE A 403 16.88 -23.04 -7.53
CA ILE A 403 15.52 -22.54 -7.28
C ILE A 403 15.49 -21.76 -5.96
N ALA A 404 16.11 -22.28 -4.91
CA ALA A 404 16.22 -21.57 -3.64
C ALA A 404 17.05 -20.29 -3.78
N PHE A 405 18.19 -20.35 -4.50
CA PHE A 405 19.02 -19.18 -4.79
C PHE A 405 18.25 -18.11 -5.55
N TYR A 406 17.53 -18.48 -6.61
CA TYR A 406 16.68 -17.58 -7.37
C TYR A 406 15.67 -16.86 -6.47
N ASN A 407 14.95 -17.60 -5.63
CA ASN A 407 13.95 -17.03 -4.73
C ASN A 407 14.55 -16.02 -3.73
N GLN A 408 15.80 -16.22 -3.30
CA GLN A 408 16.49 -15.29 -2.39
C GLN A 408 17.04 -14.05 -3.10
N ILE A 409 17.50 -14.18 -4.36
CA ILE A 409 18.17 -13.09 -5.09
C ILE A 409 17.23 -12.31 -6.03
N LYS A 410 15.97 -12.74 -6.15
CA LYS A 410 14.99 -12.23 -7.11
C LYS A 410 14.89 -10.70 -7.18
N SER A 411 14.93 -9.99 -6.06
CA SER A 411 14.86 -8.52 -6.03
C SER A 411 16.08 -7.82 -6.64
N TYR A 412 17.20 -8.51 -6.79
CA TYR A 412 18.44 -7.98 -7.36
C TYR A 412 18.71 -8.48 -8.79
N ILE A 413 17.83 -9.33 -9.32
CA ILE A 413 18.05 -10.09 -10.57
C ILE A 413 18.28 -9.21 -11.81
N GLY A 414 17.86 -7.94 -11.76
CA GLY A 414 18.14 -6.97 -12.82
C GLY A 414 19.63 -6.74 -13.09
N GLY A 415 20.52 -7.14 -12.17
CA GLY A 415 21.97 -7.14 -12.35
C GLY A 415 22.61 -8.51 -12.61
N ALA A 416 21.80 -9.54 -12.85
CA ALA A 416 22.31 -10.90 -13.03
C ALA A 416 23.10 -11.06 -14.34
N PRO A 417 24.29 -11.68 -14.30
CA PRO A 417 25.04 -11.99 -15.51
C PRO A 417 24.43 -13.19 -16.24
N ILE A 418 24.73 -13.32 -17.54
CA ILE A 418 24.24 -14.42 -18.38
C ILE A 418 24.51 -15.81 -17.81
N GLU A 419 25.64 -16.04 -17.14
CA GLU A 419 25.96 -17.34 -16.54
C GLU A 419 24.90 -17.78 -15.52
N ASP A 420 24.41 -16.83 -14.71
CA ASP A 420 23.40 -17.11 -13.69
C ASP A 420 22.03 -17.29 -14.33
N LEU A 421 21.69 -16.50 -15.36
CA LEU A 421 20.46 -16.69 -16.13
C LEU A 421 20.38 -18.07 -16.78
N LYS A 422 21.49 -18.58 -17.31
CA LYS A 422 21.56 -19.93 -17.88
C LYS A 422 21.39 -21.02 -16.81
N ILE A 423 21.95 -20.83 -15.62
CA ILE A 423 21.72 -21.75 -14.49
C ILE A 423 20.24 -21.78 -14.13
N PHE A 424 19.58 -20.61 -14.05
CA PHE A 424 18.15 -20.52 -13.76
C PHE A 424 17.28 -21.17 -14.84
N ALA A 425 17.62 -20.97 -16.12
CA ALA A 425 16.96 -21.62 -17.24
C ALA A 425 17.08 -23.16 -17.12
N ASN A 426 18.28 -23.69 -16.88
CA ASN A 426 18.52 -25.13 -16.78
C ASN A 426 17.73 -25.82 -15.64
N HIS A 427 17.29 -25.07 -14.64
CA HIS A 427 16.53 -25.60 -13.50
C HIS A 427 15.05 -25.18 -13.51
N THR A 428 14.60 -24.54 -14.59
CA THR A 428 13.20 -24.16 -14.81
C THR A 428 12.59 -23.45 -13.60
N VAL A 429 13.22 -22.34 -13.20
CA VAL A 429 12.78 -21.56 -12.02
C VAL A 429 11.37 -20.95 -12.16
N ASN A 430 10.76 -21.00 -13.36
CA ASN A 430 9.46 -20.41 -13.69
C ASN A 430 9.42 -18.92 -13.32
N MET A 431 10.32 -18.13 -13.89
CA MET A 431 10.39 -16.69 -13.68
C MET A 431 9.11 -16.02 -14.19
N ASP A 432 8.43 -15.28 -13.30
CA ASP A 432 7.27 -14.50 -13.70
C ASP A 432 7.65 -13.33 -14.62
N PHE A 433 6.66 -12.85 -15.37
CA PHE A 433 6.88 -11.85 -16.40
C PHE A 433 7.31 -10.49 -15.83
N GLU A 434 6.79 -10.08 -14.67
CA GLU A 434 7.18 -8.83 -14.01
C GLU A 434 8.65 -8.82 -13.61
N THR A 435 9.17 -9.98 -13.18
CA THR A 435 10.59 -10.14 -12.89
C THR A 435 11.43 -10.16 -14.15
N PHE A 436 10.95 -10.84 -15.20
CA PHE A 436 11.65 -10.95 -16.48
C PHE A 436 11.88 -9.59 -17.14
N ILE A 437 10.88 -8.69 -17.14
CA ILE A 437 10.99 -7.36 -17.75
C ILE A 437 12.00 -6.45 -17.05
N ASN A 438 12.41 -6.80 -15.83
CA ASN A 438 13.40 -6.07 -15.05
C ASN A 438 14.84 -6.59 -15.24
N LEU A 439 15.06 -7.64 -16.03
CA LEU A 439 16.39 -8.17 -16.36
C LEU A 439 17.21 -7.20 -17.22
N ASN A 440 18.53 -7.35 -17.17
CA ASN A 440 19.43 -6.66 -18.08
C ASN A 440 19.22 -7.16 -19.53
N ALA A 441 18.72 -6.29 -20.40
CA ALA A 441 18.48 -6.61 -21.81
C ALA A 441 19.75 -7.06 -22.56
N ASP A 442 20.92 -6.54 -22.17
CA ASP A 442 22.19 -6.93 -22.78
C ASP A 442 22.63 -8.35 -22.42
N GLU A 443 22.18 -8.88 -21.28
CA GLU A 443 22.43 -10.27 -20.89
C GLU A 443 21.36 -11.19 -21.52
N VAL A 444 20.09 -10.77 -21.46
CA VAL A 444 18.98 -11.57 -21.99
C VAL A 444 19.13 -11.85 -23.47
N LYS A 445 19.56 -10.89 -24.29
CA LYS A 445 19.71 -11.06 -25.74
C LYS A 445 20.63 -12.22 -26.15
N ILE A 446 21.50 -12.68 -25.24
CA ILE A 446 22.46 -13.77 -25.44
C ILE A 446 21.80 -15.16 -25.22
N LEU A 447 20.66 -15.21 -24.51
CA LEU A 447 19.94 -16.47 -24.27
C LEU A 447 19.39 -17.05 -25.56
N SER A 448 19.56 -18.36 -25.75
CA SER A 448 18.89 -19.10 -26.80
C SER A 448 17.38 -19.18 -26.58
N ALA A 449 16.62 -19.49 -27.64
CA ALA A 449 15.17 -19.71 -27.51
C ALA A 449 14.82 -20.79 -26.47
N GLN A 450 15.61 -21.88 -26.38
CA GLN A 450 15.34 -22.94 -25.41
C GLN A 450 15.61 -22.49 -23.97
N GLU A 451 16.68 -21.73 -23.74
CA GLU A 451 16.96 -21.17 -22.41
C GLU A 451 15.88 -20.19 -21.98
N LEU A 452 15.39 -19.35 -22.90
CA LEU A 452 14.29 -18.42 -22.62
C LEU A 452 12.97 -19.15 -22.30
N ILE A 453 12.66 -20.22 -23.03
CA ILE A 453 11.51 -21.11 -22.74
C ILE A 453 11.63 -21.68 -21.34
N ASN A 454 12.80 -22.22 -20.98
CA ASN A 454 12.99 -22.86 -19.70
C ASN A 454 13.00 -21.84 -18.54
N LEU A 455 13.53 -20.64 -18.76
CA LEU A 455 13.59 -19.59 -17.74
C LEU A 455 12.18 -19.15 -17.31
N LEU A 456 11.28 -18.93 -18.27
CA LEU A 456 9.91 -18.48 -18.04
C LEU A 456 8.95 -19.63 -17.68
N GLY A 457 9.16 -20.82 -18.25
CA GLY A 457 8.35 -22.00 -18.00
C GLY A 457 6.85 -21.74 -18.20
N ALA A 458 6.06 -21.87 -17.14
CA ALA A 458 4.61 -21.64 -17.18
C ALA A 458 4.21 -20.19 -17.57
N PHE A 459 5.10 -19.22 -17.40
CA PHE A 459 4.85 -17.81 -17.72
C PHE A 459 5.25 -17.40 -19.13
N LEU A 460 5.76 -18.34 -19.96
CA LEU A 460 6.12 -18.09 -21.35
C LEU A 460 5.04 -17.36 -22.16
N PRO A 461 3.72 -17.67 -22.04
CA PRO A 461 2.69 -16.98 -22.80
C PRO A 461 2.62 -15.47 -22.56
N ALA A 462 3.09 -14.98 -21.42
CA ALA A 462 3.07 -13.55 -21.06
C ALA A 462 4.00 -12.70 -21.95
N LEU A 463 4.96 -13.30 -22.66
CA LEU A 463 5.76 -12.61 -23.68
C LEU A 463 4.88 -11.93 -24.74
N GLN A 464 3.71 -12.50 -25.04
CA GLN A 464 2.79 -11.96 -26.05
C GLN A 464 2.20 -10.61 -25.65
N THR A 465 1.87 -10.46 -24.37
CA THR A 465 1.27 -9.23 -23.84
C THR A 465 2.32 -8.15 -23.65
N GLY A 466 3.59 -8.52 -23.42
CA GLY A 466 4.69 -7.57 -23.23
C GLY A 466 5.67 -7.45 -24.40
N ARG A 467 5.22 -7.65 -25.65
CA ARG A 467 6.04 -7.49 -26.86
C ARG A 467 6.74 -6.13 -26.97
N ASN A 468 6.21 -5.12 -26.28
CA ASN A 468 6.74 -3.75 -26.31
C ASN A 468 7.79 -3.48 -25.25
N GLU A 469 8.01 -4.41 -24.32
CA GLU A 469 9.00 -4.28 -23.26
C GLU A 469 10.41 -4.31 -23.86
N ILE A 470 11.29 -3.48 -23.28
CA ILE A 470 12.64 -3.27 -23.81
C ILE A 470 13.39 -4.61 -23.89
N VAL A 471 13.36 -5.40 -22.82
CA VAL A 471 14.04 -6.71 -22.77
C VAL A 471 13.54 -7.66 -23.86
N VAL A 472 12.23 -7.65 -24.17
CA VAL A 472 11.61 -8.53 -25.16
C VAL A 472 12.02 -8.10 -26.55
N ARG A 473 11.92 -6.80 -26.87
CA ARG A 473 12.32 -6.25 -28.16
C ARG A 473 13.80 -6.49 -28.43
N THR A 474 14.67 -6.20 -27.46
CA THR A 474 16.11 -6.42 -27.60
C THR A 474 16.44 -7.89 -27.86
N TRP A 475 15.76 -8.83 -27.20
CA TRP A 475 15.94 -10.25 -27.48
C TRP A 475 15.46 -10.62 -28.89
N VAL A 476 14.27 -10.17 -29.29
CA VAL A 476 13.72 -10.42 -30.62
C VAL A 476 14.66 -9.90 -31.71
N ASP A 477 15.12 -8.65 -31.60
CA ASP A 477 15.96 -7.99 -32.60
C ASP A 477 17.37 -8.60 -32.70
N SER A 478 17.79 -9.36 -31.68
CA SER A 478 19.11 -10.01 -31.61
C SER A 478 19.09 -11.48 -32.03
N ASN A 479 17.92 -12.08 -32.25
CA ASN A 479 17.77 -13.52 -32.52
C ASN A 479 17.14 -13.78 -33.88
N LEU A 480 17.39 -14.98 -34.43
CA LEU A 480 16.85 -15.40 -35.72
C LEU A 480 15.31 -15.53 -35.67
N ALA A 481 14.64 -15.24 -36.79
CA ALA A 481 13.19 -15.35 -36.91
C ALA A 481 12.69 -16.77 -36.57
N SER A 482 13.46 -17.81 -36.89
CA SER A 482 13.17 -19.19 -36.49
C SER A 482 13.18 -19.40 -34.97
N ASP A 483 14.11 -18.79 -34.24
CA ASP A 483 14.19 -18.87 -32.78
C ASP A 483 13.12 -18.02 -32.10
N VAL A 484 12.84 -16.83 -32.63
CA VAL A 484 11.76 -15.96 -32.16
C VAL A 484 10.40 -16.66 -32.26
N ARG A 485 10.16 -17.40 -33.35
CA ARG A 485 8.92 -18.19 -33.51
C ARG A 485 8.77 -19.29 -32.45
N LYS A 486 9.86 -19.90 -31.96
CA LYS A 486 9.79 -20.97 -30.94
C LYS A 486 9.22 -20.49 -29.60
N VAL A 487 9.42 -19.21 -29.29
CA VAL A 487 8.86 -18.58 -28.07
C VAL A 487 7.50 -17.90 -28.31
N GLY A 488 6.90 -18.14 -29.49
CA GLY A 488 5.60 -17.62 -29.91
C GLY A 488 5.63 -16.19 -30.43
N LEU A 489 6.77 -15.51 -30.43
CA LEU A 489 6.88 -14.13 -30.87
C LEU A 489 7.00 -14.01 -32.40
N ILE A 490 6.89 -12.79 -32.92
CA ILE A 490 7.03 -12.46 -34.34
C ILE A 490 8.12 -11.40 -34.48
N GLY A 491 8.94 -11.50 -35.53
CA GLY A 491 10.05 -10.60 -35.79
C GLY A 491 11.36 -11.37 -35.90
N GLY A 492 12.45 -10.72 -35.51
CA GLY A 492 13.79 -11.29 -35.54
C GLY A 492 14.53 -11.13 -36.86
N ILE A 493 15.79 -11.51 -36.83
CA ILE A 493 16.71 -11.45 -37.96
C ILE A 493 16.28 -12.52 -38.98
N PRO A 494 16.11 -12.19 -40.27
CA PRO A 494 15.72 -13.18 -41.28
C PRO A 494 16.68 -14.37 -41.33
N ASP A 495 16.12 -15.58 -41.34
CA ASP A 495 16.89 -16.81 -41.51
C ASP A 495 17.52 -16.80 -42.93
N THR A 496 18.81 -16.55 -43.09
CA THR A 496 19.44 -16.52 -44.42
C THR A 496 19.54 -17.93 -45.01
N LEU A 497 18.94 -18.15 -46.18
CA LEU A 497 19.06 -19.40 -46.93
C LEU A 497 20.47 -19.53 -47.54
N THR A 498 21.40 -20.21 -46.87
CA THR A 498 22.63 -20.68 -47.53
C THR A 498 22.32 -21.89 -48.39
N GLY A 499 22.04 -21.65 -49.67
CA GLY A 499 21.79 -22.69 -50.67
C GLY A 499 21.62 -22.11 -52.06
N VAL A 500 22.66 -21.47 -52.59
CA VAL A 500 22.74 -21.13 -54.02
C VAL A 500 22.77 -22.44 -54.81
N CYS A 501 21.66 -22.78 -55.48
CA CYS A 501 21.63 -23.87 -56.45
C CYS A 501 22.09 -23.31 -57.80
N ILE A 502 23.39 -23.48 -58.12
CA ILE A 502 23.91 -23.23 -59.47
C ILE A 502 23.48 -24.41 -60.35
N ILE A 503 22.51 -24.20 -61.23
CA ILE A 503 22.21 -25.14 -62.31
C ILE A 503 23.19 -24.82 -63.45
N LYS A 504 24.18 -25.69 -63.65
CA LYS A 504 24.95 -25.74 -64.92
C LYS A 504 24.01 -26.27 -66.00
N ALA A 505 23.89 -25.51 -67.08
CA ALA A 505 23.33 -26.00 -68.34
C ALA A 505 24.37 -26.88 -69.04
N GLU A 506 23.97 -28.08 -69.46
CA GLU A 506 24.55 -28.80 -70.60
C GLU A 506 23.76 -28.47 -71.87
#